data_AF-A0A660RZ47-F1
#
_entry.id   AF-A0A660RZ47-F1
#
_cell.length_a   1.000
_cell.length_b   1.000
_cell.length_c   1.000
_cell.angle_alpha   90.00
_cell.angle_beta   90.00
_cell.angle_gamma   90.00
#
_symmetry.space_group_name_H-M   'P 1'
#
loop_
_entity.id
_entity.type
_entity.pdbx_description
1 polymer ?
#
loop_
_entity_poly.entity_id
_entity_poly.type
_entity_poly.pdbx_seq_one_letter_code
_entity_poly.pdbx_strand_id
1 'polypeptide(L)'
;MAARSRYRLGRRLEYRIKKLLEEHGYEVIRSAGSHGRWDLVAVKQGIVRLIQVKKGKVQKHKIKDLMPLLATPVVLSKEAWFYIPRRGIMVVRNDGMDWSKIIVTKAEEDLKHGSRTYNR
;
A
#
# COMPACT_ATOMS: atom_id res chain seq x y z
N MET A 1 -0.10 -29.59 13.20
CA MET A 1 0.19 -28.52 14.21
C MET A 1 1.19 -27.44 13.78
N ALA A 2 2.09 -27.66 12.80
CA ALA A 2 3.17 -26.72 12.44
C ALA A 2 2.73 -25.40 11.76
N ALA A 3 1.63 -25.39 10.99
CA ALA A 3 1.18 -24.21 10.25
C ALA A 3 0.72 -23.04 11.16
N ARG A 4 0.00 -23.36 12.26
CA ARG A 4 -0.42 -22.36 13.26
C ARG A 4 0.77 -21.67 13.93
N SER A 5 1.85 -22.41 14.18
CA SER A 5 3.08 -21.87 14.79
C SER A 5 3.79 -20.88 13.87
N ARG A 6 3.96 -21.23 12.58
CA ARG A 6 4.57 -20.34 11.58
C ARG A 6 3.77 -19.06 11.36
N TYR A 7 2.44 -19.17 11.29
CA TYR A 7 1.55 -18.01 11.14
C TYR A 7 1.62 -17.07 12.35
N ARG A 8 1.58 -17.61 13.58
CA ARG A 8 1.76 -16.81 14.81
C ARG A 8 3.10 -16.11 14.84
N LEU A 9 4.15 -16.77 14.35
CA LEU A 9 5.50 -16.22 14.36
C LEU A 9 5.68 -15.09 13.33
N GLY A 10 5.10 -15.23 12.13
CA GLY A 10 5.04 -14.14 11.15
C GLY A 10 4.32 -12.91 11.72
N ARG A 11 3.13 -13.12 12.29
CA ARG A 11 2.34 -12.05 12.91
C ARG A 11 3.09 -11.34 14.06
N ARG A 12 3.82 -12.06 14.90
CA ARG A 12 4.65 -11.44 15.96
C ARG A 12 5.74 -10.54 15.38
N LEU A 13 6.37 -10.96 14.27
CA LEU A 13 7.39 -10.17 13.60
C LEU A 13 6.80 -8.89 12.98
N GLU A 14 5.63 -9.00 12.34
CA GLU A 14 4.86 -7.85 11.83
C GLU A 14 4.58 -6.83 12.95
N TYR A 15 4.08 -7.29 14.11
CA TYR A 15 3.82 -6.39 15.25
C TYR A 15 5.09 -5.73 15.79
N ARG A 16 6.21 -6.46 15.84
CA ARG A 16 7.49 -5.90 16.28
C ARG A 16 7.96 -4.78 15.34
N ILE A 17 7.89 -5.01 14.02
CA ILE A 17 8.30 -4.01 13.02
C ILE A 17 7.32 -2.83 13.01
N LYS A 18 6.02 -3.09 13.14
CA LYS A 18 5.00 -2.05 13.32
C LYS A 18 5.33 -1.15 14.50
N LYS A 19 5.58 -1.73 15.68
CA LYS A 19 5.91 -0.97 16.89
C LYS A 19 7.18 -0.12 16.69
N LEU A 20 8.21 -0.68 16.07
CA LEU A 20 9.44 0.06 15.75
C LEU A 20 9.14 1.29 14.87
N LEU A 21 8.32 1.14 13.84
CA LEU A 21 7.94 2.25 12.96
C LEU A 21 7.10 3.31 13.70
N GLU A 22 6.15 2.87 14.53
CA GLU A 22 5.31 3.76 15.36
C GLU A 22 6.14 4.56 16.37
N GLU A 23 7.11 3.92 17.02
CA GLU A 23 8.09 4.58 17.91
C GLU A 23 8.91 5.66 17.18
N HIS A 24 9.03 5.58 15.86
CA HIS A 24 9.69 6.58 15.02
C HIS A 24 8.70 7.57 14.35
N GLY A 25 7.44 7.59 14.80
CA GLY A 25 6.42 8.56 14.38
C GLY A 25 5.76 8.25 13.04
N TYR A 26 5.77 6.99 12.60
CA TYR A 26 4.94 6.56 11.48
C TYR A 26 3.55 6.13 11.95
N GLU A 27 2.53 6.49 11.18
CA GLU A 27 1.25 5.79 11.22
C GLU A 27 1.38 4.48 10.43
N VAL A 28 0.99 3.35 11.01
CA VAL A 28 1.24 2.02 10.40
C VAL A 28 -0.03 1.18 10.33
N ILE A 29 -0.38 0.80 9.10
CA ILE A 29 -1.50 -0.08 8.76
C ILE A 29 -0.95 -1.47 8.44
N ARG A 30 -1.58 -2.52 8.98
CA ARG A 30 -1.24 -3.92 8.70
C ARG A 30 -2.28 -4.54 7.79
N SER A 31 -1.86 -5.28 6.77
CA SER A 31 -2.80 -5.94 5.87
C SER A 31 -3.60 -7.03 6.60
N ALA A 32 -4.90 -7.10 6.34
CA ALA A 32 -5.75 -8.14 6.89
C ALA A 32 -5.42 -9.49 6.23
N GLY A 33 -5.16 -10.51 7.05
CA GLY A 33 -4.96 -11.90 6.59
C GLY A 33 -3.62 -12.23 5.93
N SER A 34 -2.70 -11.27 5.75
CA SER A 34 -1.40 -11.48 5.08
C SER A 34 -1.51 -12.08 3.65
N HIS A 35 -2.64 -11.84 2.97
CA HIS A 35 -2.85 -12.28 1.58
C HIS A 35 -2.35 -11.27 0.53
N GLY A 36 -1.95 -10.08 0.98
CA GLY A 36 -1.48 -9.00 0.12
C GLY A 36 0.02 -9.07 -0.20
N ARG A 37 0.44 -8.26 -1.17
CA ARG A 37 1.85 -8.07 -1.54
C ARG A 37 2.67 -7.39 -0.42
N TRP A 38 2.00 -6.61 0.42
CA TRP A 38 2.57 -5.81 1.50
C TRP A 38 1.97 -6.22 2.84
N ASP A 39 2.82 -6.43 3.83
CA ASP A 39 2.41 -6.79 5.18
C ASP A 39 2.10 -5.54 6.01
N LEU A 40 2.88 -4.48 5.81
CA LEU A 40 2.70 -3.18 6.46
C LEU A 40 2.74 -2.03 5.43
N VAL A 41 1.92 -1.02 5.68
CA VAL A 41 1.97 0.30 5.03
C VAL A 41 2.27 1.31 6.12
N ALA A 42 3.35 2.08 5.97
CA ALA A 42 3.74 3.10 6.96
C ALA A 42 3.80 4.49 6.32
N VAL A 43 3.19 5.48 6.98
CA VAL A 43 3.08 6.86 6.49
C VAL A 43 3.65 7.83 7.51
N LYS A 44 4.52 8.75 7.07
CA LYS A 44 5.05 9.84 7.88
C LYS A 44 5.41 11.02 7.00
N GLN A 45 4.79 12.19 7.22
CA GLN A 45 5.19 13.47 6.58
C GLN A 45 5.39 13.36 5.06
N GLY A 46 4.42 12.77 4.35
CA GLY A 46 4.50 12.58 2.89
C GLY A 46 5.33 11.38 2.43
N ILE A 47 6.07 10.71 3.33
CA ILE A 47 6.77 9.46 3.04
C ILE A 47 5.81 8.29 3.22
N VAL A 48 5.68 7.46 2.18
CA VAL A 48 4.94 6.20 2.24
C VAL A 48 5.90 5.04 2.03
N ARG A 49 5.85 4.04 2.93
CA ARG A 49 6.63 2.80 2.85
C ARG A 49 5.68 1.63 2.69
N LEU A 50 5.83 0.89 1.59
CA LEU A 50 5.20 -0.40 1.37
C LEU A 50 6.20 -1.49 1.77
N ILE A 51 5.86 -2.27 2.80
CA ILE A 51 6.82 -3.16 3.47
C ILE A 51 6.34 -4.60 3.39
N GLN A 52 7.19 -5.46 2.82
CA GLN A 52 7.04 -6.91 2.93
C GLN A 52 7.99 -7.42 4.01
N VAL A 53 7.45 -8.12 5.00
CA VAL A 53 8.17 -8.67 6.14
C VAL A 53 8.73 -10.04 5.78
N LYS A 54 10.03 -10.23 5.95
CA LYS A 54 10.69 -11.54 5.80
C LYS A 54 11.41 -11.92 7.09
N LYS A 55 11.30 -13.19 7.47
CA LYS A 55 12.09 -13.77 8.56
C LYS A 55 13.35 -14.43 8.00
N GLY A 56 14.49 -14.20 8.65
CA GLY A 56 15.75 -14.89 8.40
C GLY A 56 16.86 -13.93 7.98
N LYS A 57 17.96 -14.49 7.47
CA LYS A 57 19.10 -13.70 6.99
C LYS A 57 18.80 -13.09 5.62
N VAL A 58 19.35 -11.90 5.39
CA VAL A 58 19.41 -11.28 4.06
C VAL A 58 20.34 -12.12 3.19
N GLN A 59 19.81 -12.64 2.08
CA GLN A 59 20.53 -13.54 1.17
C GLN A 59 20.30 -13.09 -0.27
N LYS A 60 21.35 -13.16 -1.11
CA LYS A 60 21.34 -12.64 -2.48
C LYS A 60 20.20 -13.23 -3.33
N HIS A 61 19.93 -14.54 -3.21
CA HIS A 61 18.83 -15.18 -3.95
C HIS A 61 17.46 -14.66 -3.51
N LYS A 62 17.22 -14.48 -2.20
CA LYS A 62 15.96 -13.91 -1.70
C LYS A 62 15.76 -12.46 -2.13
N ILE A 63 16.84 -11.68 -2.22
CA ILE A 63 16.76 -10.33 -2.76
C ILE A 63 16.35 -10.40 -4.23
N LYS A 64 16.95 -11.29 -5.03
CA LYS A 64 16.58 -11.49 -6.44
C LYS A 64 15.08 -11.80 -6.59
N ASP A 65 14.53 -12.65 -5.72
CA ASP A 65 13.09 -12.98 -5.72
C ASP A 65 12.20 -11.78 -5.37
N LEU A 66 12.73 -10.80 -4.62
CA LEU A 66 12.05 -9.56 -4.26
C LEU A 66 12.26 -8.43 -5.28
N MET A 67 13.23 -8.55 -6.19
CA MET A 67 13.52 -7.50 -7.18
C MET A 67 12.31 -7.08 -8.00
N PRO A 68 11.44 -7.97 -8.50
CA PRO A 68 10.25 -7.54 -9.23
C PRO A 68 9.35 -6.61 -8.39
N LEU A 69 9.22 -6.91 -7.09
CA LEU A 69 8.44 -6.11 -6.16
C LEU A 69 9.12 -4.80 -5.79
N LEU A 70 10.45 -4.80 -5.61
CA LEU A 70 11.22 -3.62 -5.20
C LEU A 70 11.54 -2.66 -6.35
N ALA A 71 11.65 -3.16 -7.58
CA ALA A 71 12.02 -2.37 -8.76
C ALA A 71 10.81 -1.80 -9.51
N THR A 72 9.60 -2.32 -9.27
CA THR A 72 8.39 -1.80 -9.92
C THR A 72 8.08 -0.40 -9.39
N PRO A 73 8.06 0.65 -10.24
CA PRO A 73 7.66 1.97 -9.82
C PRO A 73 6.21 1.96 -9.33
N VAL A 74 5.96 2.65 -8.22
CA VAL A 74 4.62 2.81 -7.66
C VAL A 74 4.23 4.27 -7.76
N VAL A 75 3.10 4.54 -8.42
CA VAL A 75 2.43 5.84 -8.33
C VAL A 75 1.51 5.79 -7.12
N LEU A 76 1.68 6.74 -6.20
CA LEU A 76 0.81 6.87 -5.04
C LEU A 76 -0.25 7.94 -5.33
N SER A 77 -1.53 7.55 -5.26
CA SER A 77 -2.67 8.48 -5.25
C SER A 77 -3.27 8.57 -3.84
N LYS A 78 -3.80 9.74 -3.51
CA LYS A 78 -4.64 9.95 -2.31
C LYS A 78 -6.06 10.17 -2.81
N GLU A 79 -6.98 9.30 -2.42
CA GLU A 79 -8.31 9.22 -3.01
C GLU A 79 -9.39 9.11 -1.93
N ALA A 80 -10.50 9.79 -2.13
CA ALA A 80 -11.71 9.64 -1.33
C ALA A 80 -12.84 9.09 -2.22
N TRP A 81 -13.39 7.95 -1.83
CA TRP A 81 -14.40 7.23 -2.60
C TRP A 81 -15.76 7.40 -1.93
N PHE A 82 -16.71 7.97 -2.66
CA PHE A 82 -18.08 8.23 -2.18
C PHE A 82 -19.03 7.27 -2.87
N TYR A 83 -19.63 6.36 -2.10
CA TYR A 83 -20.79 5.61 -2.57
C TYR A 83 -22.03 6.50 -2.53
N ILE A 84 -22.65 6.73 -3.69
CA ILE A 84 -23.86 7.52 -3.82
C ILE A 84 -24.98 6.58 -4.27
N PRO A 85 -26.01 6.34 -3.44
CA PRO A 85 -27.13 5.49 -3.82
C PRO A 85 -27.70 5.87 -5.19
N ARG A 86 -27.90 4.87 -6.06
CA ARG A 86 -28.38 5.01 -7.46
C ARG A 86 -27.45 5.75 -8.45
N ARG A 87 -26.40 6.44 -7.99
CA ARG A 87 -25.40 7.10 -8.85
C ARG A 87 -24.08 6.33 -8.99
N GLY A 88 -23.84 5.34 -8.13
CA GLY A 88 -22.63 4.54 -8.14
C GLY A 88 -21.54 5.12 -7.26
N ILE A 89 -20.28 4.90 -7.63
CA ILE A 89 -19.13 5.32 -6.83
C ILE A 89 -18.41 6.47 -7.53
N MET A 90 -18.26 7.58 -6.81
CA MET A 90 -17.46 8.73 -7.24
C MET A 90 -16.10 8.69 -6.54
N VAL A 91 -15.05 9.01 -7.28
CA VAL A 91 -13.67 9.11 -6.78
C VAL A 91 -13.26 10.57 -6.81
N VAL A 92 -12.77 11.07 -5.67
CA VAL A 92 -12.20 12.40 -5.53
C VAL A 92 -10.71 12.25 -5.26
N ARG A 93 -9.86 12.84 -6.10
CA ARG A 93 -8.40 12.77 -5.99
C ARG A 93 -7.72 13.98 -6.61
N ASN A 94 -6.41 14.13 -6.41
CA ASN A 94 -5.61 15.06 -7.21
C ASN A 94 -5.22 14.44 -8.56
N ASP A 95 -4.75 15.27 -9.49
CA ASP A 95 -4.34 14.83 -10.83
C ASP A 95 -2.96 14.17 -10.89
N GLY A 96 -2.24 14.12 -9.77
CA GLY A 96 -0.92 13.50 -9.64
C GLY A 96 0.24 14.43 -9.98
N MET A 97 -0.03 15.65 -10.46
CA MET A 97 0.97 16.68 -10.77
C MET A 97 0.76 17.93 -9.93
N ASP A 98 -0.49 18.37 -9.83
CA ASP A 98 -0.93 19.50 -9.03
C ASP A 98 -1.77 19.00 -7.85
N TRP A 99 -1.18 19.06 -6.65
CA TRP A 99 -1.83 18.63 -5.41
C TRP A 99 -2.95 19.57 -4.95
N SER A 100 -3.11 20.75 -5.57
CA SER A 100 -4.21 21.68 -5.33
C SER A 100 -5.42 21.44 -6.24
N LYS A 101 -5.21 20.79 -7.39
CA LYS A 101 -6.26 20.53 -8.36
C LYS A 101 -6.98 19.23 -8.04
N ILE A 102 -8.28 19.35 -7.77
CA ILE A 102 -9.16 18.22 -7.45
C ILE A 102 -9.89 17.75 -8.69
N ILE A 103 -9.86 16.43 -8.92
CA ILE A 103 -10.61 15.70 -9.93
C ILE A 103 -11.72 14.91 -9.22
N VAL A 104 -12.92 14.92 -9.81
CA VAL A 104 -14.05 14.11 -9.39
C VAL A 104 -14.57 13.31 -10.58
N THR A 105 -14.49 11.98 -10.52
CA THR A 105 -14.83 11.07 -11.63
C THR A 105 -15.68 9.91 -11.12
N LYS A 106 -16.41 9.23 -12.02
CA LYS A 106 -16.97 7.92 -11.68
C LYS A 106 -15.84 6.89 -11.61
N ALA A 107 -15.85 6.04 -10.58
CA ALA A 107 -14.81 5.04 -10.38
C ALA A 107 -14.59 4.14 -11.61
N GLU A 108 -15.67 3.72 -12.26
CA GLU A 108 -15.61 2.86 -13.46
C GLU A 108 -14.93 3.53 -14.66
N GLU A 109 -15.07 4.85 -14.79
CA GLU A 109 -14.44 5.63 -15.86
C GLU A 109 -12.96 5.88 -15.52
N ASP A 110 -12.65 6.21 -14.26
CA ASP A 110 -11.29 6.44 -13.78
C ASP A 110 -10.43 5.16 -13.91
N LEU A 111 -10.97 4.01 -13.53
CA LEU A 111 -10.28 2.71 -13.60
C LEU A 111 -10.00 2.24 -15.04
N LYS A 112 -10.81 2.63 -16.03
CA LYS A 112 -10.61 2.26 -17.44
C LYS A 112 -9.43 2.99 -18.08
N HIS A 113 -9.29 4.27 -17.76
CA HIS A 113 -8.26 5.13 -18.36
C HIS A 113 -6.98 5.17 -17.52
N GLY A 114 -7.10 4.82 -16.22
CA GLY A 114 -6.03 4.85 -15.24
C GLY A 114 -5.56 6.27 -14.94
N SER A 115 -4.67 6.41 -13.96
CA SER A 115 -4.12 7.72 -13.56
C SER A 115 -3.26 8.39 -14.65
N ARG A 116 -2.96 7.69 -15.76
CA ARG A 116 -2.05 8.16 -16.83
C ARG A 116 -2.71 9.11 -17.84
N THR A 117 -4.03 9.11 -17.97
CA THR A 117 -4.71 9.92 -19.01
C THR A 117 -4.85 11.39 -18.68
N TYR A 118 -4.56 11.81 -17.45
CA TYR A 118 -4.61 13.23 -17.08
C TYR A 118 -3.31 13.99 -17.38
N ASN A 119 -2.32 13.31 -17.97
CA ASN A 119 -1.04 13.89 -18.43
C ASN A 119 -1.12 14.47 -19.86
N ARG A 120 -2.29 14.95 -20.31
CA ARG A 120 -2.43 15.67 -21.58
C ARG A 120 -2.86 17.10 -21.34
#